data_AF-U5CTL7-F1
#
_entry.id   AF-U5CTL7-F1
#
_cell.length_a   1.000
_cell.length_b   1.000
_cell.length_c   1.000
_cell.angle_alpha   90.00
_cell.angle_beta   90.00
_cell.angle_gamma   90.00
#
_symmetry.space_group_name_H-M   'P 1'
#
loop_
_entity.id
_entity.type
_entity.pdbx_description
1 polymer ?
#
loop_
_entity_poly.entity_id
_entity_poly.type
_entity_poly.pdbx_seq_one_letter_code
_entity_poly.pdbx_strand_id
1 'polypeptide(L)' 'MLTSVVASFCGVCEDYFEATVEAFVAFGIAGERAAQSSNVKGPGSFKVTFFDEIYNLTPEIIEKDRKVEV' A
#
# COMPACT_ATOMS: atom_id res chain seq x y z
N MET A 1 -10.50 1.89 5.34
CA MET A 1 -9.96 1.26 4.12
C MET A 1 -8.89 0.23 4.45
N LEU A 2 -7.82 0.59 5.18
CA LEU A 2 -6.73 -0.33 5.51
C LEU A 2 -7.20 -1.67 6.10
N THR A 3 -8.16 -1.67 7.03
CA THR A 3 -8.73 -2.90 7.61
C THR A 3 -9.25 -3.87 6.55
N SER A 4 -9.87 -3.38 5.48
CA SER A 4 -10.37 -4.21 4.37
C SER A 4 -9.22 -4.78 3.52
N VAL A 5 -8.13 -4.04 3.36
CA VAL A 5 -6.92 -4.51 2.66
C VAL A 5 -6.23 -5.60 3.47
N VAL A 6 -6.10 -5.43 4.79
CA VAL A 6 -5.60 -6.48 5.68
C VAL A 6 -6.45 -7.75 5.53
N ALA A 7 -7.79 -7.62 5.54
CA ALA A 7 -8.67 -8.78 5.33
C ALA A 7 -8.46 -9.45 3.96
N SER A 8 -8.16 -8.69 2.90
CA SER A 8 -7.84 -9.27 1.59
C SER A 8 -6.54 -10.10 1.61
N PHE A 9 -5.50 -9.62 2.29
CA PHE A 9 -4.24 -10.36 2.44
C PHE A 9 -4.41 -11.60 3.33
N CYS A 10 -5.11 -11.49 4.45
CA CYS A 10 -5.44 -12.63 5.31
C CYS A 10 -6.35 -13.65 4.61
N GLY A 11 -7.05 -13.27 3.54
CA GLY A 11 -7.88 -14.19 2.74
C GLY A 11 -7.06 -15.18 1.90
N VAL A 12 -5.77 -14.93 1.69
CA VAL A 12 -4.88 -15.77 0.86
C VAL A 12 -3.65 -16.31 1.60
N CYS A 13 -3.35 -15.79 2.78
CA CYS A 13 -2.18 -16.16 3.58
C CYS A 13 -2.60 -16.69 4.96
N GLU A 14 -2.06 -17.84 5.36
CA GLU A 14 -2.39 -18.50 6.64
C GLU A 14 -1.72 -17.83 7.85
N ASP A 15 -0.55 -17.23 7.66
CA ASP A 15 0.11 -16.44 8.70
C ASP A 15 -0.49 -15.03 8.71
N TYR A 16 -1.43 -14.80 9.64
CA TYR A 16 -2.13 -13.53 9.74
C TYR A 16 -1.24 -12.37 10.20
N PHE A 17 -0.15 -12.66 10.92
CA PHE A 17 0.78 -11.60 11.31
C PHE A 17 1.54 -11.12 10.07
N GLU A 18 2.14 -12.04 9.32
CA GLU A 18 2.85 -11.71 8.08
C GLU A 18 1.91 -11.07 7.04
N ALA A 19 0.69 -11.62 6.87
CA ALA A 19 -0.31 -11.05 5.97
C ALA A 19 -0.68 -9.60 6.33
N THR A 20 -0.76 -9.29 7.63
CA THR A 20 -1.02 -7.93 8.11
C THR A 20 0.17 -7.03 7.83
N VAL A 21 1.40 -7.49 8.07
CA VAL A 21 2.62 -6.73 7.77
C VAL A 21 2.68 -6.38 6.28
N GLU A 22 2.48 -7.36 5.39
CA GLU A 22 2.52 -7.16 3.94
C GLU A 22 1.41 -6.20 3.46
N ALA A 23 0.20 -6.30 4.04
CA ALA A 23 -0.88 -5.35 3.74
C ALA A 23 -0.52 -3.91 4.13
N PHE A 24 0.13 -3.72 5.28
CA PHE A 24 0.60 -2.40 5.72
C PHE A 24 1.74 -1.87 4.85
N VAL A 25 2.68 -2.74 4.46
CA VAL A 25 3.79 -2.39 3.56
C VAL A 25 3.25 -1.91 2.22
N ALA A 26 2.39 -2.71 1.56
CA ALA A 26 1.80 -2.35 0.28
C ALA A 26 0.99 -1.04 0.37
N PHE A 27 0.10 -0.91 1.36
CA PHE A 27 -0.73 0.28 1.53
C PHE A 27 0.09 1.53 1.85
N GLY A 28 1.14 1.39 2.67
CA GLY A 28 2.06 2.46 3.03
C GLY A 28 2.86 2.96 1.83
N ILE A 29 3.47 2.05 1.07
CA ILE A 29 4.26 2.39 -0.13
C ILE A 29 3.40 3.11 -1.18
N ALA A 30 2.18 2.63 -1.44
CA ALA A 30 1.26 3.34 -2.33
C ALA A 30 0.95 4.76 -1.82
N GLY A 31 0.82 4.94 -0.51
CA GLY A 31 0.57 6.23 0.12
C GLY A 31 1.76 7.19 -0.04
N GLU A 32 2.97 6.71 0.21
CA GLU A 32 4.20 7.49 0.03
C GLU A 32 4.36 7.95 -1.43
N ARG A 33 4.16 7.03 -2.38
CA ARG A 33 4.25 7.32 -3.81
C ARG A 33 3.19 8.33 -4.25
N ALA A 34 1.97 8.18 -3.77
CA ALA A 34 0.90 9.11 -4.07
C ALA A 34 1.22 10.51 -3.52
N ALA A 35 1.76 10.60 -2.30
CA ALA A 35 2.14 11.87 -1.69
C ALA A 35 3.27 12.59 -2.45
N GLN A 36 4.15 11.85 -3.12
CA GLN A 36 5.25 12.39 -3.93
C GLN A 36 4.80 12.80 -5.35
N SER A 37 3.61 12.40 -5.78
CA SER A 37 3.11 12.70 -7.12
C SER A 37 2.81 14.19 -7.30
N SER A 38 3.29 14.75 -8.42
CA SER A 38 2.99 16.13 -8.82
C SER A 38 1.50 16.40 -9.07
N ASN A 39 0.68 15.35 -9.20
CA ASN A 39 -0.76 15.46 -9.40
C ASN A 39 -1.52 15.80 -8.10
N VAL A 40 -0.87 15.65 -6.94
CA VAL A 40 -1.50 15.91 -5.64
C VAL A 40 -1.42 17.39 -5.29
N LYS A 41 -2.60 18.02 -5.19
CA LYS A 41 -2.81 19.43 -4.82
C LYS A 41 -3.54 19.59 -3.48
N GLY A 42 -3.89 18.48 -2.84
CA GLY A 42 -4.73 18.41 -1.65
C GLY A 42 -5.33 17.00 -1.45
N PRO A 43 -6.15 16.81 -0.40
CA PRO A 43 -6.63 15.49 0.01
C PRO A 43 -7.54 14.81 -1.03
N GLY A 44 -8.30 15.57 -1.81
CA GLY A 44 -9.14 15.03 -2.89
C GLY A 44 -8.31 14.41 -4.02
N SER A 45 -7.32 15.15 -4.53
CA SER A 45 -6.37 14.64 -5.53
C SER A 45 -5.49 13.52 -4.98
N PHE A 46 -5.06 13.61 -3.70
CA PHE A 46 -4.32 12.53 -3.04
C PHE A 46 -5.11 11.24 -3.05
N LYS A 47 -6.41 11.29 -2.69
CA LYS A 47 -7.26 10.09 -2.69
C LYS A 47 -7.26 9.41 -4.05
N VAL A 48 -7.47 10.16 -5.14
CA VAL A 48 -7.50 9.62 -6.50
C VAL A 48 -6.14 9.01 -6.86
N THR A 49 -5.06 9.78 -6.70
CA THR A 49 -3.71 9.29 -7.00
C THR A 49 -3.31 8.09 -6.14
N PHE A 50 -3.76 8.03 -4.89
CA PHE A 50 -3.54 6.89 -4.01
C PHE A 50 -4.19 5.61 -4.52
N PHE A 51 -5.40 5.69 -5.07
CA PHE A 51 -6.02 4.53 -5.73
C PHE A 51 -5.23 4.13 -6.98
N ASP A 52 -4.76 5.09 -7.76
CA ASP A 52 -3.93 4.82 -8.94
C ASP A 52 -2.61 4.14 -8.54
N GLU A 53 -1.96 4.57 -7.47
CA GLU A 53 -0.73 3.94 -6.97
C GLU A 53 -0.99 2.55 -6.41
N ILE A 54 -2.10 2.30 -5.68
CA ILE A 54 -2.49 0.94 -5.26
C ILE A 54 -2.62 0.01 -6.48
N TYR A 55 -3.26 0.48 -7.55
CA TYR A 55 -3.44 -0.32 -8.76
C TYR A 55 -2.12 -0.62 -9.47
N ASN A 56 -1.18 0.32 -9.45
CA ASN A 56 0.11 0.21 -10.14
C ASN A 56 1.23 -0.40 -9.27
N LEU A 57 0.95 -0.84 -8.04
CA LEU A 57 1.92 -1.55 -7.22
C LEU A 57 2.39 -2.83 -7.92
N THR A 58 3.70 -3.05 -7.87
CA THR A 58 4.35 -4.26 -8.37
C THR A 58 5.27 -4.83 -7.30
N PRO A 59 5.58 -6.15 -7.35
CA PRO A 59 6.54 -6.76 -6.42
C PRO A 59 7.89 -6.03 -6.39
N GLU A 60 8.36 -5.55 -7.54
CA GLU A 60 9.63 -4.81 -7.64
C GLU A 60 9.59 -3.48 -6.90
N ILE A 61 8.46 -2.77 -6.95
CA ILE A 61 8.26 -1.53 -6.18
C ILE A 61 8.23 -1.83 -4.68
N ILE A 62 7.51 -2.88 -4.27
CA ILE A 62 7.39 -3.27 -2.87
C ILE A 62 8.76 -3.63 -2.29
N GLU A 63 9.52 -4.47 -2.97
CA GLU A 63 10.84 -4.92 -2.50
C GLU A 63 11.82 -3.76 -2.37
N LYS A 64 11.80 -2.82 -3.32
CA LYS A 64 12.69 -1.65 -3.31
C LYS A 64 12.39 -0.68 -2.18
N ASP A 65 11.11 -0.43 -1.91
CA ASP A 65 10.66 0.64 -1.01
C ASP A 65 10.23 0.11 0.39
N ARG A 66 10.36 -1.21 0.65
CA ARG A 66 10.10 -1.84 1.96
C ARG A 66 11.04 -1.29 3.03
N LYS A 67 10.47 -0.91 4.18
CA LYS A 67 11.19 -0.36 5.35
C LYS A 67 10.79 -1.04 6.67
N VAL A 68 10.40 -2.31 6.61
CA VAL A 68 9.93 -3.08 7.77
C VAL A 68 10.90 -4.20 8.06
N GLU A 69 11.34 -4.26 9.31
CA GLU A 69 12.06 -5.39 9.91
C GLU A 69 11.08 -6.14 10.81
N VAL A 70 11.00 -7.46 10.64
CA VAL A 70 10.05 -8.34 11.34
C VAL A 70 10.81 -9.26 12.29
#